data_AF-A0A2N3GYW9-F1
#
_entry.id   AF-A0A2N3GYW9-F1
#
_cell.length_a   1.000
_cell.length_b   1.000
_cell.length_c   1.000
_cell.angle_alpha   90.00
_cell.angle_beta   90.00
_cell.angle_gamma   90.00
#
_symmetry.space_group_name_H-M   'P 1'
#
loop_
_entity.id
_entity.type
_entity.pdbx_description
1 polymer ?
#
loop_
_entity_poly.entity_id
_entity_poly.type
_entity_poly.pdbx_seq_one_letter_code
_entity_poly.pdbx_strand_id
1 'polypeptide(L)'
;MKHRDEGFTLVELMTVVLILGALVMVAVPAVVNSRAKAAETACLANRTVVSKADFAYYLQNGGWSSSIKGLVGTWIKSTPACPEGGVYTWIDTPTAEQPVRTLGCSVHYFPVKSLTPLGSTFSEISRGMIERMLAYYAKNGRWPSNRPPASYTDLGLTAADWATAVEHLNYTPGGSKISITPESGYVVTVVDIKGKTRTLKVSEQDIFYDGKTGKWYYKEVNKENVVDIATIQVQPAKK
;
A
#
# COMPACT_ATOMS: atom_id res chain seq x y z
N MET A 1 -39.43 44.07 -38.75
CA MET A 1 -39.00 42.66 -38.71
C MET A 1 -39.30 42.14 -37.32
N LYS A 2 -40.15 41.12 -37.19
CA LYS A 2 -40.65 40.60 -35.91
C LYS A 2 -39.81 39.37 -35.55
N HIS A 3 -38.93 39.49 -34.56
CA HIS A 3 -38.18 38.35 -34.04
C HIS A 3 -39.16 37.34 -33.44
N ARG A 4 -39.08 36.08 -33.89
CA ARG A 4 -39.80 34.96 -33.27
C ARG A 4 -38.90 34.49 -32.12
N ASP A 5 -39.32 34.72 -30.89
CA ASP A 5 -38.70 34.09 -29.73
C ASP A 5 -39.09 32.61 -29.75
N GLU A 6 -38.15 31.75 -30.13
CA GLU A 6 -38.31 30.30 -30.09
C GLU A 6 -38.17 29.84 -28.63
N GLY A 7 -39.26 29.38 -28.03
CA GLY A 7 -39.26 28.84 -26.67
C GLY A 7 -38.67 27.42 -26.62
N PHE A 8 -37.86 27.16 -25.60
CA PHE A 8 -37.26 25.84 -25.33
C PHE A 8 -38.33 24.73 -25.28
N THR A 9 -38.04 23.59 -25.91
CA THR A 9 -38.96 22.44 -25.85
C THR A 9 -38.76 21.64 -24.56
N LEU A 10 -39.84 21.05 -24.04
CA LEU A 10 -39.80 20.28 -22.79
C LEU A 10 -38.87 19.05 -22.90
N VAL A 11 -38.82 18.44 -24.08
CA VAL A 11 -37.95 17.29 -24.39
C VAL A 11 -36.47 17.67 -24.32
N GLU A 12 -36.12 18.84 -24.81
CA GLU A 12 -34.75 19.34 -24.85
C GLU A 12 -34.21 19.67 -23.45
N LEU A 13 -35.08 20.16 -22.55
CA LEU A 13 -34.71 20.29 -21.14
C LEU A 13 -34.51 18.92 -20.47
N MET A 14 -35.36 17.93 -20.77
CA MET A 14 -35.27 16.59 -20.18
C MET A 14 -34.00 15.84 -20.57
N THR A 15 -33.60 15.87 -21.85
CA THR A 15 -32.37 15.22 -22.31
C THR A 15 -31.13 15.87 -21.71
N VAL A 16 -31.12 17.21 -21.57
CA VAL A 16 -30.03 17.94 -20.92
C VAL A 16 -29.88 17.53 -19.46
N VAL A 17 -30.97 17.47 -18.69
CA VAL A 17 -30.90 17.05 -17.27
C VAL A 17 -30.47 15.59 -17.14
N LEU A 18 -30.89 14.71 -18.07
CA LEU A 18 -30.46 13.31 -18.11
C LEU A 18 -28.94 13.21 -18.32
N ILE A 19 -28.40 13.92 -19.31
CA ILE A 19 -26.95 13.92 -19.59
C ILE A 19 -26.16 14.51 -18.42
N LEU A 20 -26.62 15.63 -17.84
CA LEU A 20 -25.99 16.22 -16.65
C LEU A 20 -26.00 15.26 -15.46
N GLY A 21 -27.09 14.54 -15.23
CA GLY A 21 -27.19 13.53 -14.18
C GLY A 21 -26.17 12.40 -14.35
N ALA A 22 -26.01 11.89 -15.58
CA ALA A 22 -25.01 10.86 -15.88
C ALA A 22 -23.57 11.34 -15.64
N LEU A 23 -23.26 12.59 -16.00
CA LEU A 23 -21.94 13.19 -15.76
C LEU A 23 -21.64 13.37 -14.27
N VAL A 24 -22.61 13.86 -13.49
CA VAL A 24 -22.46 14.07 -12.04
C VAL A 24 -22.18 12.74 -11.31
N MET A 25 -22.83 11.65 -11.72
CA MET A 25 -22.63 10.32 -11.11
C MET A 25 -21.17 9.85 -11.17
N VAL A 26 -20.45 10.14 -12.26
CA VAL A 26 -19.03 9.79 -12.40
C VAL A 26 -18.13 10.84 -11.74
N ALA A 27 -18.47 12.13 -11.85
CA ALA A 27 -17.64 13.23 -11.38
C ALA A 27 -17.56 13.32 -9.84
N VAL A 28 -18.68 13.15 -9.13
CA VAL A 28 -18.74 13.29 -7.66
C VAL A 28 -17.78 12.33 -6.93
N PRO A 29 -17.83 11.00 -7.14
CA PRO A 29 -16.92 10.09 -6.44
C PRO A 29 -15.44 10.35 -6.79
N ALA A 30 -15.15 10.75 -8.03
CA ALA A 30 -13.80 11.09 -8.45
C ALA A 30 -13.27 12.33 -7.68
N VAL A 31 -14.08 13.38 -7.53
CA VAL A 31 -13.71 14.58 -6.77
C VAL A 31 -13.58 14.28 -5.27
N VAL A 32 -14.49 13.48 -4.70
CA VAL A 32 -14.41 13.07 -3.28
C VAL A 32 -13.12 12.31 -3.01
N ASN A 33 -12.78 11.32 -3.85
CA ASN A 33 -11.54 10.56 -3.70
C ASN A 33 -10.29 11.43 -3.91
N SER A 34 -10.33 12.39 -4.83
CA SER A 34 -9.23 13.33 -5.05
C SER A 34 -9.01 14.21 -3.82
N ARG A 35 -10.09 14.70 -3.19
CA ARG A 35 -10.02 15.49 -1.96
C ARG A 35 -9.45 14.69 -0.79
N ALA A 36 -9.90 13.46 -0.58
CA ALA A 36 -9.39 12.58 0.47
C ALA A 36 -7.87 12.34 0.30
N LYS A 37 -7.41 12.05 -0.91
CA LYS A 37 -5.96 11.89 -1.20
C LYS A 37 -5.17 13.17 -0.96
N ALA A 38 -5.72 14.33 -1.33
CA ALA A 38 -5.08 15.62 -1.06
C ALA A 38 -4.99 15.89 0.44
N ALA A 39 -6.03 15.55 1.20
CA ALA A 39 -6.08 15.68 2.65
C ALA A 39 -5.05 14.77 3.35
N GLU A 40 -4.92 13.52 2.90
CA GLU A 40 -3.91 12.58 3.37
C GLU A 40 -2.49 13.10 3.11
N THR A 41 -2.23 13.59 1.90
CA THR A 41 -0.94 14.16 1.50
C THR A 41 -0.58 15.40 2.32
N ALA A 42 -1.54 16.31 2.52
CA ALA A 42 -1.36 17.49 3.35
C ALA A 42 -1.13 17.12 4.82
N CYS A 43 -1.84 16.11 5.33
CA CYS A 43 -1.63 15.60 6.68
C CYS A 43 -0.23 14.97 6.84
N LEU A 44 0.26 14.23 5.86
CA LEU A 44 1.62 13.74 5.83
C LEU A 44 2.63 14.88 5.86
N ALA A 45 2.48 15.88 4.99
CA ALA A 45 3.37 17.04 4.95
C ALA A 45 3.41 17.78 6.30
N ASN A 46 2.25 18.01 6.92
CA ASN A 46 2.15 18.62 8.26
C ASN A 46 2.93 17.82 9.31
N ARG A 47 2.73 16.50 9.36
CA ARG A 47 3.46 15.62 10.29
C ARG A 47 4.96 15.68 10.08
N THR A 48 5.42 15.61 8.82
CA THR A 48 6.85 15.68 8.48
C THR A 48 7.48 17.02 8.88
N VAL A 49 6.80 18.14 8.64
CA VAL A 49 7.30 19.47 9.04
C VAL A 49 7.45 19.56 10.55
N VAL A 50 6.45 19.10 11.31
CA VAL A 50 6.49 19.13 12.77
C VAL A 50 7.56 18.20 13.34
N SER A 51 7.69 16.97 12.84
CA SER A 51 8.76 16.05 13.27
C SER A 51 10.16 16.62 13.00
N LYS A 52 10.38 17.29 11.86
CA LYS A 52 11.65 17.94 11.54
C LYS A 52 11.92 19.13 12.47
N ALA A 53 10.91 19.94 12.74
CA ALA A 53 11.00 21.06 13.67
C ALA A 53 11.33 20.59 15.09
N ASP A 54 10.73 19.49 15.54
CA ASP A 54 11.01 18.89 16.84
C ASP A 54 12.42 18.31 16.94
N PHE A 55 12.91 17.69 15.86
CA PHE A 55 14.31 17.27 15.80
C PHE A 55 15.28 18.46 15.83
N ALA A 56 14.97 19.55 15.14
CA ALA A 56 15.78 20.77 15.20
C ALA A 56 15.78 21.39 16.61
N TYR A 57 14.62 21.40 17.29
CA TYR A 57 14.51 21.78 18.70
C TYR A 57 15.42 20.92 19.58
N TYR A 58 15.42 19.60 19.38
CA TYR A 58 16.27 18.67 20.12
C TYR A 58 17.75 18.97 19.94
N LEU A 59 18.19 19.20 18.70
CA LEU A 59 19.59 19.53 18.40
C LEU A 59 20.06 20.82 19.09
N GLN A 60 19.17 21.80 19.27
CA GLN A 60 19.53 23.07 19.92
C GLN A 60 19.42 23.02 21.45
N ASN A 61 18.46 22.27 22.00
CA ASN A 61 18.11 22.33 23.42
C ASN A 61 18.52 21.07 24.21
N GLY A 62 19.06 20.04 23.56
CA GLY A 62 19.48 18.79 24.20
C GLY A 62 18.34 17.93 24.75
N GLY A 63 17.10 18.23 24.35
CA GLY A 63 15.91 17.53 24.81
C GLY A 63 14.73 17.76 23.88
N TRP A 64 13.74 16.87 23.91
CA TRP A 64 12.57 16.92 23.04
C TRP A 64 11.56 17.97 23.48
N SER A 65 10.76 18.51 22.55
CA SER A 65 9.70 19.43 22.94
C SER A 65 8.64 18.73 23.79
N SER A 66 8.10 19.45 24.78
CA SER A 66 7.01 18.96 25.65
C SER A 66 5.67 18.84 24.90
N SER A 67 5.50 19.60 23.82
CA SER A 67 4.30 19.57 22.98
C SER A 67 4.57 20.23 21.63
N ILE A 68 3.70 19.96 20.65
CA ILE A 68 3.74 20.62 19.33
C ILE A 68 3.60 22.15 19.49
N LYS A 69 2.83 22.62 20.47
CA LYS A 69 2.70 24.07 20.75
C LYS A 69 4.02 24.70 21.19
N GLY A 70 4.89 23.94 21.86
CA GLY A 70 6.22 24.37 22.25
C GLY A 70 7.16 24.63 21.07
N LEU A 71 6.81 24.20 19.86
CA LEU A 71 7.57 24.44 18.64
C LEU A 71 7.14 25.72 17.89
N VAL A 72 5.98 26.29 18.24
CA VAL A 72 5.39 27.42 17.53
C VAL A 72 6.19 28.70 17.76
N GLY A 73 6.34 29.51 16.71
CA GLY A 73 7.10 30.76 16.71
C GLY A 73 8.50 30.55 16.11
N THR A 74 9.32 29.76 16.79
CA THR A 74 10.73 29.55 16.39
C THR A 74 10.89 28.48 15.31
N TRP A 75 10.19 27.35 15.44
CA TRP A 75 10.43 26.17 14.59
C TRP A 75 9.31 25.90 13.59
N ILE A 76 8.07 26.25 13.95
CA ILE A 76 6.90 26.22 13.07
C ILE A 76 6.07 27.49 13.24
N LYS A 77 5.41 27.96 12.18
CA LYS A 77 4.62 29.21 12.23
C LYS A 77 3.38 29.11 13.11
N SER A 78 2.72 27.95 13.07
CA SER A 78 1.52 27.65 13.83
C SER A 78 1.40 26.14 14.01
N THR A 79 0.56 25.69 14.94
CA THR A 79 0.21 24.28 15.03
C THR A 79 -0.62 23.90 13.80
N PRO A 80 -0.16 22.99 12.93
CA PRO A 80 -0.95 22.55 11.79
C PRO A 80 -2.17 21.76 12.26
N ALA A 81 -3.27 21.87 11.51
CA ALA A 81 -4.45 21.05 11.69
C ALA A 81 -4.52 19.97 10.61
N CYS A 82 -5.03 18.79 10.96
CA CYS A 82 -5.35 17.78 9.97
C CYS A 82 -6.55 18.26 9.12
N PRO A 83 -6.50 18.20 7.77
CA PRO A 83 -7.61 18.64 6.93
C PRO A 83 -8.92 17.88 7.15
N GLU A 84 -8.85 16.67 7.71
CA GLU A 84 -10.01 15.84 8.07
C GLU A 84 -10.32 15.85 9.57
N GLY A 85 -9.77 16.79 10.33
CA GLY A 85 -10.07 16.95 11.76
C GLY A 85 -9.37 15.96 12.70
N GLY A 86 -8.40 15.20 12.20
CA GLY A 86 -7.58 14.32 13.03
C GLY A 86 -6.68 15.05 14.04
N VAL A 87 -6.40 14.38 15.16
CA VAL A 87 -5.57 14.87 16.26
C VAL A 87 -4.13 14.42 16.05
N TYR A 88 -3.18 15.34 16.25
CA TYR A 88 -1.76 15.03 16.19
C TYR A 88 -1.18 14.60 17.54
N THR A 89 -0.44 13.49 17.57
CA THR A 89 0.23 12.99 18.79
C THR A 89 1.58 12.36 18.47
N TRP A 90 2.55 12.50 19.38
CA TRP A 90 3.78 11.70 19.33
C TRP A 90 3.44 10.25 19.68
N ILE A 91 3.97 9.28 18.93
CA ILE A 91 3.63 7.86 19.13
C ILE A 91 4.81 6.95 19.44
N ASP A 92 6.02 7.46 19.31
CA ASP A 92 7.24 6.71 19.47
C ASP A 92 8.23 7.47 20.36
N THR A 93 9.18 6.69 20.87
CA THR A 93 10.38 7.20 21.50
C THR A 93 11.53 6.96 20.51
N PRO A 94 12.40 7.95 20.26
CA PRO A 94 13.49 7.80 19.32
C PRO A 94 14.41 6.64 19.74
N THR A 95 14.87 5.86 18.76
CA THR A 95 15.85 4.78 18.94
C THR A 95 17.14 5.09 18.18
N ALA A 96 18.15 4.23 18.33
CA ALA A 96 19.38 4.34 17.56
C ALA A 96 19.13 4.23 16.03
N GLU A 97 18.11 3.46 15.62
CA GLU A 97 17.72 3.30 14.22
C GLU A 97 16.76 4.39 13.72
N GLN A 98 16.02 5.06 14.62
CA GLN A 98 15.06 6.13 14.32
C GLN A 98 15.32 7.33 15.24
N PRO A 99 16.26 8.24 14.90
CA PRO A 99 16.67 9.32 15.78
C PRO A 99 15.67 10.50 15.83
N VAL A 100 14.51 10.39 15.17
CA VAL A 100 13.47 11.42 15.12
C VAL A 100 12.17 10.88 15.71
N ARG A 101 11.42 11.72 16.43
CA ARG A 101 10.05 11.37 16.84
C ARG A 101 9.08 11.42 15.67
N THR A 102 8.27 10.39 15.56
CA THR A 102 7.18 10.26 14.62
C THR A 102 5.93 10.94 15.16
N LEU A 103 5.45 11.94 14.42
CA LEU A 103 4.14 12.54 14.68
C LEU A 103 3.05 11.74 13.97
N GLY A 104 2.00 11.45 14.72
CA GLY A 104 0.83 10.73 14.28
C GLY A 104 -0.42 11.51 14.12
N CYS A 105 -1.35 10.98 13.34
CA CYS A 105 -2.69 11.54 13.16
C CYS A 105 -3.73 10.47 13.46
N SER A 106 -4.76 10.82 14.23
CA SER A 106 -5.85 9.89 14.56
C SER A 106 -6.74 9.49 13.37
N VAL A 107 -6.69 10.25 12.27
CA VAL A 107 -7.50 10.00 11.06
C VAL A 107 -6.67 9.39 9.93
N HIS A 108 -5.44 9.89 9.74
CA HIS A 108 -4.52 9.36 8.73
C HIS A 108 -3.48 8.50 9.41
N TYR A 109 -3.56 7.18 9.20
CA TYR A 109 -2.55 6.25 9.68
C TYR A 109 -1.15 6.65 9.15
N PHE A 110 -0.13 6.20 9.85
CA PHE A 110 1.26 6.58 9.64
C PHE A 110 1.80 5.96 8.36
N PRO A 111 2.60 6.66 7.55
CA PRO A 111 3.62 5.95 6.80
C PRO A 111 4.69 5.57 7.82
N VAL A 112 4.50 4.43 8.49
CA VAL A 112 5.67 3.65 8.90
C VAL A 112 6.51 3.47 7.64
N LYS A 113 7.83 3.67 7.73
CA LYS A 113 8.73 3.30 6.64
C LYS A 113 8.35 1.89 6.24
N SER A 114 7.88 1.73 5.01
CA SER A 114 7.39 0.43 4.57
C SER A 114 8.53 -0.57 4.67
N LEU A 115 8.23 -1.78 5.14
CA LEU A 115 9.25 -2.83 5.31
C LEU A 115 9.93 -3.15 3.98
N THR A 116 9.22 -2.91 2.86
CA THR A 116 9.74 -3.04 1.50
C THR A 116 9.34 -1.83 0.64
N PRO A 117 9.93 -1.66 -0.56
CA PRO A 117 9.43 -0.70 -1.56
C PRO A 117 7.99 -0.93 -2.03
N LEU A 118 7.38 -2.08 -1.67
CA LEU A 118 6.03 -2.48 -2.08
C LEU A 118 5.00 -2.44 -0.94
N GLY A 119 5.38 -1.97 0.25
CA GLY A 119 4.53 -1.95 1.44
C GLY A 119 5.08 -2.82 2.57
N SER A 120 4.25 -3.09 3.56
CA SER A 120 4.63 -3.83 4.77
C SER A 120 3.83 -5.10 4.98
N THR A 121 2.63 -5.20 4.40
CA THR A 121 1.76 -6.36 4.56
C THR A 121 1.88 -7.34 3.41
N PHE A 122 1.49 -8.59 3.64
CA PHE A 122 1.38 -9.59 2.57
C PHE A 122 0.56 -9.10 1.37
N SER A 123 -0.58 -8.45 1.63
CA SER A 123 -1.47 -7.95 0.56
C SER A 123 -0.81 -6.86 -0.27
N GLU A 124 -0.15 -5.89 0.36
CA GLU A 124 0.54 -4.81 -0.35
C GLU A 124 1.71 -5.33 -1.17
N ILE A 125 2.56 -6.14 -0.54
CA ILE A 125 3.77 -6.70 -1.14
C ILE A 125 3.41 -7.59 -2.34
N SER A 126 2.52 -8.55 -2.14
CA SER A 126 2.14 -9.50 -3.18
C SER A 126 1.46 -8.79 -4.35
N ARG A 127 0.53 -7.87 -4.09
CA ARG A 127 -0.09 -7.03 -5.11
C ARG A 127 0.95 -6.23 -5.88
N GLY A 128 1.86 -5.55 -5.18
CA GLY A 128 2.90 -4.73 -5.80
C GLY A 128 3.84 -5.53 -6.70
N MET A 129 4.21 -6.75 -6.29
CA MET A 129 5.02 -7.65 -7.12
C MET A 129 4.24 -8.13 -8.35
N ILE A 130 2.97 -8.52 -8.16
CA ILE A 130 2.08 -8.97 -9.23
C ILE A 130 1.87 -7.87 -10.28
N GLU A 131 1.56 -6.65 -9.85
CA GLU A 131 1.35 -5.51 -10.73
C GLU A 131 2.60 -5.23 -11.58
N ARG A 132 3.78 -5.22 -10.96
CA ARG A 132 5.06 -5.02 -11.67
C ARG A 132 5.36 -6.15 -12.65
N MET A 133 5.08 -7.39 -12.27
CA MET A 133 5.26 -8.57 -13.13
C MET A 133 4.36 -8.51 -14.36
N LEU A 134 3.08 -8.20 -14.17
CA LEU A 134 2.11 -8.06 -15.25
C LEU A 134 2.44 -6.86 -16.15
N ALA A 135 2.85 -5.73 -15.57
CA ALA A 135 3.30 -4.56 -16.31
C ALA A 135 4.56 -4.86 -17.16
N TYR A 136 5.51 -5.64 -16.63
CA TYR A 136 6.67 -6.07 -17.39
C TYR A 136 6.28 -6.94 -18.58
N TYR A 137 5.37 -7.90 -18.40
CA TYR A 137 4.87 -8.75 -19.48
C TYR A 137 4.16 -7.92 -20.55
N ALA A 138 3.26 -7.02 -20.14
CA ALA A 138 2.54 -6.13 -21.05
C ALA A 138 3.48 -5.25 -21.88
N LYS A 139 4.58 -4.78 -21.28
CA LYS A 139 5.56 -3.92 -21.95
C LYS A 139 6.49 -4.68 -22.89
N ASN A 140 6.93 -5.89 -22.51
CA ASN A 140 8.02 -6.59 -23.19
C ASN A 140 7.58 -7.82 -23.99
N GLY A 141 6.31 -8.25 -23.88
CA GLY A 141 5.81 -9.48 -24.50
C GLY A 141 6.44 -10.78 -23.95
N ARG A 142 7.23 -10.69 -22.87
CA ARG A 142 7.90 -11.82 -22.21
C ARG A 142 7.85 -11.66 -20.70
N TRP A 143 7.90 -12.79 -19.99
CA TRP A 143 7.97 -12.79 -18.53
C TRP A 143 9.35 -12.34 -18.03
N PRO A 144 9.44 -11.80 -16.80
CA PRO A 144 10.70 -11.55 -16.12
C PRO A 144 11.62 -12.76 -16.08
N SER A 145 12.89 -12.52 -15.76
CA SER A 145 13.88 -13.57 -15.54
C SER A 145 13.41 -14.57 -14.46
N ASN A 146 13.82 -15.83 -14.60
CA ASN A 146 13.46 -16.89 -13.65
C ASN A 146 14.36 -16.93 -12.39
N ARG A 147 15.46 -16.19 -12.38
CA ARG A 147 16.48 -16.28 -11.31
C ARG A 147 16.86 -14.90 -10.77
N PRO A 148 17.06 -14.77 -9.45
CA PRO A 148 17.69 -13.59 -8.85
C PRO A 148 19.14 -13.40 -9.34
N PRO A 149 19.69 -12.17 -9.34
CA PRO A 149 18.99 -10.93 -8.99
C PRO A 149 18.09 -10.41 -10.13
N ALA A 150 18.26 -10.94 -11.35
CA ALA A 150 17.58 -10.46 -12.55
C ALA A 150 16.04 -10.46 -12.43
N SER A 151 15.47 -11.46 -11.75
CA SER A 151 14.03 -11.56 -11.52
C SER A 151 13.46 -10.41 -10.67
N TYR A 152 14.27 -9.78 -9.81
CA TYR A 152 13.89 -8.58 -9.06
C TYR A 152 14.11 -7.31 -9.89
N THR A 153 15.26 -7.22 -10.57
CA THR A 153 15.60 -6.01 -11.34
C THR A 153 14.65 -5.80 -12.52
N ASP A 154 14.17 -6.87 -13.15
CA ASP A 154 13.13 -6.80 -14.19
C ASP A 154 11.84 -6.15 -13.66
N LEU A 155 11.53 -6.31 -12.36
CA LEU A 155 10.37 -5.70 -11.71
C LEU A 155 10.64 -4.27 -11.20
N GLY A 156 11.83 -3.73 -11.44
CA GLY A 156 12.28 -2.46 -10.86
C GLY A 156 12.42 -2.53 -9.35
N LEU A 157 12.87 -3.69 -8.83
CA LEU A 157 13.16 -3.94 -7.42
C LEU A 157 14.66 -4.24 -7.22
N THR A 158 15.16 -3.97 -6.02
CA THR A 158 16.52 -4.32 -5.62
C THR A 158 16.49 -5.62 -4.83
N ALA A 159 17.22 -6.66 -5.27
CA ALA A 159 17.21 -7.97 -4.61
C ALA A 159 17.63 -7.91 -3.12
N ALA A 160 18.45 -6.93 -2.73
CA ALA A 160 18.87 -6.73 -1.33
C ALA A 160 17.70 -6.37 -0.41
N ASP A 161 16.66 -5.69 -0.91
CA ASP A 161 15.46 -5.34 -0.14
C ASP A 161 14.61 -6.58 0.24
N TRP A 162 14.94 -7.74 -0.35
CA TRP A 162 14.23 -9.02 -0.19
C TRP A 162 15.14 -10.11 0.40
N ALA A 163 16.31 -9.74 0.92
CA ALA A 163 17.25 -10.68 1.53
C ALA A 163 16.79 -11.19 2.91
N THR A 164 15.89 -10.44 3.57
CA THR A 164 15.29 -10.79 4.85
C THR A 164 13.79 -11.00 4.71
N ALA A 165 13.24 -11.92 5.51
CA ALA A 165 11.81 -12.16 5.54
C ALA A 165 11.04 -10.92 6.06
N VAL A 166 9.85 -10.71 5.53
CA VAL A 166 8.93 -9.63 5.93
C VAL A 166 7.64 -10.28 6.41
N GLU A 167 7.20 -9.96 7.63
CA GLU A 167 6.08 -10.69 8.28
C GLU A 167 6.31 -12.21 8.28
N HIS A 168 7.57 -12.63 8.50
CA HIS A 168 8.02 -14.02 8.45
C HIS A 168 7.80 -14.74 7.10
N LEU A 169 7.68 -13.97 6.01
CA LEU A 169 7.57 -14.47 4.63
C LEU A 169 8.73 -13.99 3.76
N ASN A 170 9.29 -14.91 3.00
CA ASN A 170 10.20 -14.65 1.90
C ASN A 170 9.40 -14.61 0.59
N TYR A 171 9.69 -13.62 -0.26
CA TYR A 171 9.01 -13.45 -1.55
C TYR A 171 10.02 -13.61 -2.67
N THR A 172 9.77 -14.54 -3.59
CA THR A 172 10.69 -14.83 -4.70
C THR A 172 9.95 -14.73 -6.04
N PRO A 173 10.19 -13.66 -6.82
CA PRO A 173 9.71 -13.60 -8.20
C PRO A 173 10.58 -14.48 -9.10
N GLY A 174 9.94 -15.12 -10.08
CA GLY A 174 10.60 -15.91 -11.11
C GLY A 174 9.68 -16.20 -12.28
N GLY A 175 9.98 -15.66 -13.46
CA GLY A 175 9.16 -15.89 -14.65
C GLY A 175 7.75 -15.34 -14.46
N SER A 176 6.74 -16.20 -14.69
CA SER A 176 5.34 -15.86 -14.44
C SER A 176 4.90 -16.06 -12.99
N LYS A 177 5.81 -16.41 -12.09
CA LYS A 177 5.48 -16.81 -10.73
C LYS A 177 6.03 -15.86 -9.68
N ILE A 178 5.28 -15.71 -8.60
CA ILE A 178 5.74 -15.09 -7.35
C ILE A 178 5.51 -16.12 -6.25
N SER A 179 6.58 -16.70 -5.76
CA SER A 179 6.55 -17.72 -4.70
C SER A 179 6.68 -17.08 -3.33
N ILE A 180 6.00 -17.66 -2.34
CA ILE A 180 6.16 -17.29 -0.94
C ILE A 180 6.65 -18.49 -0.13
N THR A 181 7.55 -18.26 0.81
CA THR A 181 8.11 -19.30 1.68
C THR A 181 8.27 -18.75 3.09
N PRO A 182 7.85 -19.48 4.15
CA PRO A 182 8.03 -18.98 5.52
C PRO A 182 9.50 -18.87 5.89
N GLU A 183 9.79 -17.96 6.82
CA GLU A 183 11.05 -17.90 7.56
C GLU A 183 11.24 -19.16 8.43
N SER A 184 12.50 -19.51 8.72
CA SER A 184 12.83 -20.57 9.67
C SER A 184 12.08 -20.42 11.00
N GLY A 185 11.43 -21.49 11.45
CA GLY A 185 10.62 -21.46 12.68
C GLY A 185 9.15 -21.06 12.50
N TYR A 186 8.72 -20.71 11.29
CA TYR A 186 7.33 -20.39 10.95
C TYR A 186 6.73 -21.38 9.96
N VAL A 187 5.40 -21.45 9.94
CA VAL A 187 4.61 -22.14 8.93
C VAL A 187 3.54 -21.20 8.39
N VAL A 188 3.19 -21.37 7.12
CA VAL A 188 2.07 -20.66 6.50
C VAL A 188 0.90 -21.63 6.34
N THR A 189 -0.30 -21.24 6.72
CA THR A 189 -1.51 -21.99 6.43
C THR A 189 -2.42 -21.21 5.49
N VAL A 190 -3.05 -21.90 4.54
CA VAL A 190 -4.02 -21.33 3.62
C VAL A 190 -5.11 -22.36 3.33
N VAL A 191 -6.34 -21.93 3.13
CA VAL A 191 -7.47 -22.80 2.79
C VAL A 191 -7.57 -22.94 1.28
N ASP A 192 -7.70 -24.18 0.78
CA ASP A 192 -7.98 -24.41 -0.63
C ASP A 192 -9.45 -24.15 -1.00
N ILE A 193 -9.75 -24.08 -2.29
CA ILE A 193 -11.13 -23.85 -2.76
C ILE A 193 -12.13 -24.96 -2.35
N LYS A 194 -11.65 -26.09 -1.81
CA LYS A 194 -12.47 -27.19 -1.28
C LYS A 194 -12.63 -27.12 0.25
N GLY A 195 -12.13 -26.06 0.89
CA GLY A 195 -12.22 -25.84 2.34
C GLY A 195 -11.14 -26.58 3.16
N LYS A 196 -10.14 -27.20 2.52
CA LYS A 196 -9.07 -27.92 3.22
C LYS A 196 -7.89 -26.99 3.50
N THR A 197 -7.45 -26.95 4.75
CA THR A 197 -6.23 -26.24 5.17
C THR A 197 -4.98 -26.91 4.60
N ARG A 198 -4.16 -26.13 3.91
CA ARG A 198 -2.83 -26.47 3.41
C ARG A 198 -1.80 -25.79 4.30
N THR A 199 -0.74 -26.52 4.65
CA THR A 199 0.35 -26.01 5.49
C THR A 199 1.63 -26.05 4.69
N LEU A 200 2.32 -24.93 4.65
CA LEU A 200 3.58 -24.73 3.97
C LEU A 200 4.71 -24.61 5.00
N LYS A 201 5.78 -25.37 4.78
CA LYS A 201 7.02 -25.34 5.58
C LYS A 201 8.15 -24.68 4.80
N VAL A 202 9.23 -24.31 5.51
CA VAL A 202 10.39 -23.55 4.98
C VAL A 202 11.06 -24.22 3.78
N SER A 203 11.03 -25.55 3.69
CA SER A 203 11.65 -26.31 2.60
C SER A 203 10.80 -26.42 1.33
N GLU A 204 9.60 -25.87 1.34
CA GLU A 204 8.60 -26.05 0.29
C GLU A 204 8.36 -24.69 -0.42
N GLN A 205 8.63 -24.59 -1.72
CA GLN A 205 8.16 -23.45 -2.53
C GLN A 205 6.76 -23.75 -3.08
N ASP A 206 5.87 -24.19 -2.18
CA ASP A 206 4.60 -24.76 -2.60
C ASP A 206 3.54 -23.70 -2.87
N ILE A 207 3.55 -22.54 -2.20
CA ILE A 207 2.55 -21.50 -2.47
C ILE A 207 3.13 -20.45 -3.42
N PHE A 208 2.47 -20.26 -4.56
CA PHE A 208 2.87 -19.25 -5.53
C PHE A 208 1.66 -18.68 -6.28
N TYR A 209 1.76 -17.41 -6.64
CA TYR A 209 0.91 -16.80 -7.65
C TYR A 209 1.42 -17.16 -9.04
N ASP A 210 0.52 -17.44 -9.98
CA ASP A 210 0.86 -17.60 -11.40
C ASP A 210 0.17 -16.53 -12.25
N GLY A 211 0.98 -15.67 -12.88
CA GLY A 211 0.53 -14.57 -13.72
C GLY A 211 -0.16 -15.00 -15.02
N LYS A 212 -0.01 -16.25 -15.46
CA LYS A 212 -0.73 -16.76 -16.66
C LYS A 212 -2.19 -17.06 -16.36
N THR A 213 -2.48 -17.52 -15.15
CA THR A 213 -3.82 -17.94 -14.70
C THR A 213 -4.50 -16.91 -13.80
N GLY A 214 -3.73 -16.00 -13.21
CA GLY A 214 -4.24 -14.98 -12.29
C GLY A 214 -4.62 -15.53 -10.91
N LYS A 215 -4.07 -16.68 -10.51
CA LYS A 215 -4.48 -17.42 -9.31
C LYS A 215 -3.30 -17.84 -8.46
N TRP A 216 -3.58 -18.08 -7.18
CA TRP A 216 -2.65 -18.69 -6.23
C TRP A 216 -2.82 -20.21 -6.21
N TYR A 217 -1.70 -20.92 -6.17
CA TYR A 217 -1.65 -22.38 -6.18
C TYR A 217 -0.79 -22.92 -5.04
N TYR A 218 -1.08 -24.16 -4.64
CA TYR A 218 -0.26 -25.01 -3.77
C TYR A 218 0.41 -26.13 -4.59
N LYS A 219 1.74 -26.28 -4.50
CA LYS A 219 2.64 -27.21 -5.23
C LYS A 219 2.74 -27.04 -6.73
N GLU A 220 1.61 -27.01 -7.43
CA GLU A 220 1.57 -27.03 -8.89
C GLU A 220 0.29 -26.39 -9.44
N VAL A 221 0.34 -26.00 -10.72
CA VAL A 221 -0.78 -25.37 -11.41
C VAL A 221 -1.82 -26.43 -11.80
N ASN A 222 -2.76 -26.68 -10.88
CA ASN A 222 -3.88 -27.59 -11.07
C ASN A 222 -5.16 -26.95 -10.49
N LYS A 223 -6.32 -27.21 -11.10
CA LYS A 223 -7.64 -26.78 -10.59
C LYS A 223 -7.86 -27.17 -9.12
N GLU A 224 -7.33 -28.32 -8.69
CA GLU A 224 -7.48 -28.80 -7.32
C GLU A 224 -6.58 -28.10 -6.30
N ASN A 225 -5.53 -27.43 -6.78
CA ASN A 225 -4.51 -26.80 -5.97
C ASN A 225 -4.70 -25.29 -5.84
N VAL A 226 -5.81 -24.75 -6.33
CA VAL A 226 -6.14 -23.33 -6.17
C VAL A 226 -6.42 -23.06 -4.69
N VAL A 227 -5.80 -22.00 -4.17
CA VAL A 227 -5.96 -21.58 -2.77
C VAL A 227 -6.69 -20.25 -2.67
N ASP A 228 -7.51 -20.10 -1.63
CA ASP A 228 -8.06 -18.82 -1.24
C ASP A 228 -7.02 -18.05 -0.42
N ILE A 229 -6.28 -17.19 -1.11
CA ILE A 229 -5.18 -16.45 -0.50
C ILE A 229 -5.63 -15.48 0.59
N ALA A 230 -6.92 -15.10 0.64
CA ALA A 230 -7.45 -14.26 1.71
C ALA A 230 -7.42 -14.96 3.09
N THR A 231 -7.31 -16.29 3.10
CA THR A 231 -7.25 -17.12 4.32
C THR A 231 -5.83 -17.37 4.81
N ILE A 232 -4.82 -16.73 4.22
CA ILE A 232 -3.43 -16.93 4.59
C ILE A 232 -3.17 -16.52 6.05
N GLN A 233 -2.46 -17.38 6.78
CA GLN A 233 -1.98 -17.10 8.13
C GLN A 233 -0.54 -17.55 8.29
N VAL A 234 0.26 -16.76 8.99
CA VAL A 234 1.65 -17.08 9.33
C VAL A 234 1.72 -17.28 10.83
N GLN A 235 2.25 -18.43 11.26
CA GLN A 235 2.28 -18.80 12.67
C GLN A 235 3.58 -19.54 13.03
N PRO A 236 4.05 -19.47 14.29
CA PRO A 236 5.18 -20.25 14.74
C PRO A 236 4.95 -21.75 14.51
N ALA A 237 5.99 -22.45 14.06
CA ALA A 237 5.94 -23.90 13.92
C ALA A 237 5.74 -24.55 15.30
N LYS A 238 4.75 -25.43 15.42
CA LYS A 238 4.59 -26.24 16.63
C LYS A 238 5.79 -27.18 16.77
N LYS A 239 6.44 -27.15 17.93
CA LYS A 239 7.52 -28.08 18.29
C LYS A 239 7.03 -29.52 18.30
#